data_AF-A0A2V5VG93-F1
#
_entry.id   AF-A0A2V5VG93-F1
#
_cell.length_a   1.000
_cell.length_b   1.000
_cell.length_c   1.000
_cell.angle_alpha   90.00
_cell.angle_beta   90.00
_cell.angle_gamma   90.00
#
_symmetry.space_group_name_H-M   'P 1'
#
loop_
_entity.id
_entity.type
_entity.pdbx_description
1 polymer ?
#
loop_
_entity_poly.entity_id
_entity_poly.type
_entity_poly.pdbx_seq_one_letter_code
_entity_poly.pdbx_strand_id
1 'polypeptide(L)'
;MRFRRAKAILAYWREGRLCFDNYLTRVSVAADQTTLQILNFFDRWRRPDELCALFPECTPASVRHAVQQLAAHTLLVGEGTPQAKQDAHVAKVWSRWLPEGSFHFATKDAQYINPEWGLDYLKSILPKTPQPAFFKTYRNVAHVDLPPCELPDSEFLRVLMTRRTQREFSSKRLPLAVLSQLLALTWGVTGYRATPLFGNLPLKTSPSGGARTRERFTWWPCAWKDWSRVCTTIIPCTIGWKQSAKAQCRAERFAIAPARSTRKMRPLSSS
;
A
#
# COMPACT_ATOMS: atom_id res chain seq x y z
N MET A 1 22.29 -1.35 31.87
CA MET A 1 20.96 -1.13 31.22
C MET A 1 20.67 -2.27 30.27
N ARG A 2 19.41 -2.74 30.16
CA ARG A 2 18.99 -3.75 29.18
C ARG A 2 18.27 -3.10 28.00
N PHE A 3 18.36 -3.73 26.83
CA PHE A 3 17.73 -3.27 25.60
C PHE A 3 16.86 -4.37 24.99
N ARG A 4 15.89 -3.96 24.17
CA ARG A 4 15.06 -4.81 23.32
C ARG A 4 14.84 -4.10 21.98
N ARG A 5 14.71 -4.86 20.89
CA ARG A 5 14.24 -4.37 19.60
C ARG A 5 12.87 -3.72 19.73
N ALA A 6 12.69 -2.53 19.15
CA ALA A 6 11.37 -1.91 19.06
C ALA A 6 10.39 -2.85 18.32
N LYS A 7 9.10 -2.85 18.71
CA LYS A 7 8.10 -3.71 18.05
C LYS A 7 7.66 -3.16 16.69
N ALA A 8 7.83 -1.85 16.49
CA ALA A 8 7.34 -1.14 15.31
C ALA A 8 8.38 -0.99 14.18
N ILE A 9 9.12 -2.05 13.87
CA ILE A 9 10.18 -2.03 12.85
C ILE A 9 9.74 -2.78 11.58
N LEU A 10 9.92 -2.16 10.42
CA LEU A 10 9.89 -2.82 9.10
C LEU A 10 11.29 -2.85 8.50
N ALA A 11 11.64 -3.97 7.87
CA ALA A 11 12.88 -4.10 7.10
C ALA A 11 12.53 -4.35 5.62
N TYR A 12 13.16 -3.61 4.71
CA TYR A 12 12.91 -3.72 3.27
C TYR A 12 14.12 -3.24 2.45
N TRP A 13 14.12 -3.54 1.16
CA TRP A 13 15.13 -3.06 0.23
C TRP A 13 14.66 -1.81 -0.50
N ARG A 14 15.52 -0.80 -0.56
CA ARG A 14 15.30 0.41 -1.38
C ARG A 14 16.62 0.80 -2.03
N GLU A 15 16.58 0.97 -3.35
CA GLU A 15 17.75 1.44 -4.13
C GLU A 15 19.02 0.58 -3.85
N GLY A 16 18.86 -0.74 -3.72
CA GLY A 16 19.95 -1.68 -3.44
C GLY A 16 20.47 -1.70 -1.99
N ARG A 17 19.84 -0.96 -1.06
CA ARG A 17 20.23 -0.90 0.35
C ARG A 17 19.14 -1.48 1.26
N LEU A 18 19.56 -2.16 2.33
CA LEU A 18 18.66 -2.69 3.34
C LEU A 18 18.31 -1.56 4.32
N CYS A 19 17.03 -1.25 4.41
CA CYS A 19 16.49 -0.19 5.24
C CYS A 19 15.69 -0.75 6.41
N PHE A 20 15.76 -0.07 7.55
CA PHE A 20 15.01 -0.34 8.76
C PHE A 20 14.23 0.90 9.15
N ASP A 21 12.91 0.79 9.15
CA ASP A 21 12.01 1.87 9.51
C ASP A 21 11.35 1.57 10.84
N ASN A 22 11.59 2.41 11.84
CA ASN A 22 10.72 2.50 12.98
C ASN A 22 9.55 3.43 12.63
N TYR A 23 8.43 2.87 12.21
CA TYR A 23 7.29 3.65 11.73
C TYR A 23 6.55 4.41 12.86
N LEU A 24 6.82 4.10 14.13
CA LEU A 24 6.27 4.85 15.25
C LEU A 24 7.03 6.16 15.47
N THR A 25 8.36 6.15 15.30
CA THR A 25 9.24 7.32 15.50
C THR A 25 9.59 8.02 14.19
N ARG A 26 9.23 7.43 13.04
CA ARG A 26 9.56 7.91 11.68
C ARG A 26 11.07 8.00 11.42
N VAL A 27 11.84 7.15 12.07
CA VAL A 27 13.27 7.02 11.83
C VAL A 27 13.51 5.88 10.84
N SER A 28 14.24 6.21 9.77
CA SER A 28 14.66 5.26 8.73
C SER A 28 16.18 5.21 8.69
N VAL A 29 16.75 4.01 8.75
CA VAL A 29 18.19 3.79 8.69
C VAL A 29 18.52 2.75 7.63
N ALA A 30 19.46 3.07 6.74
CA ALA A 30 20.07 2.09 5.85
C ALA A 30 21.26 1.43 6.56
N ALA A 31 21.23 0.11 6.71
CA ALA A 31 22.27 -0.64 7.40
C ALA A 31 22.46 -2.03 6.77
N ASP A 32 23.47 -2.77 7.24
CA ASP A 32 23.83 -4.08 6.71
C ASP A 32 23.08 -5.25 7.39
N GLN A 33 23.43 -6.48 7.01
CA GLN A 33 22.86 -7.69 7.60
C GLN A 33 23.24 -7.89 9.08
N THR A 34 24.37 -7.34 9.53
CA THR A 34 24.78 -7.34 10.94
C THR A 34 23.70 -6.71 11.82
N THR A 35 23.06 -5.66 11.33
CA THR A 35 21.94 -5.01 12.02
C THR A 35 20.77 -5.96 12.24
N LEU A 36 20.40 -6.80 11.26
CA LEU A 36 19.34 -7.83 11.46
C LEU A 36 19.71 -8.81 12.58
N GLN A 37 20.97 -9.23 12.65
CA GLN A 37 21.45 -10.16 13.67
C GLN A 37 21.37 -9.54 15.07
N ILE A 38 21.82 -8.30 15.22
CA ILE A 38 21.73 -7.55 16.49
C ILE A 38 20.26 -7.37 16.91
N LEU A 39 19.40 -6.94 15.98
CA LEU A 39 17.98 -6.76 16.24
C LEU A 39 17.29 -8.08 16.63
N ASN A 40 17.66 -9.19 16.00
CA ASN A 40 17.14 -10.51 16.36
C ASN A 40 17.63 -10.97 17.75
N PHE A 41 18.87 -10.66 18.12
CA PHE A 41 19.39 -10.96 19.45
C PHE A 41 18.61 -10.24 20.56
N PHE A 42 18.24 -8.98 20.33
CA PHE A 42 17.43 -8.18 21.25
C PHE A 42 15.92 -8.42 21.10
N ASP A 43 15.46 -9.62 20.72
CA ASP A 43 14.03 -9.97 20.70
C ASP A 43 13.31 -9.77 22.05
N ARG A 44 14.08 -9.96 23.14
CA ARG A 44 13.74 -9.75 24.54
C ARG A 44 14.74 -8.80 25.22
N TRP A 45 14.49 -8.44 26.47
CA TRP A 45 15.39 -7.62 27.27
C TRP A 45 16.72 -8.32 27.52
N ARG A 46 17.82 -7.79 26.98
CA ARG A 46 19.19 -8.31 27.16
C ARG A 46 20.20 -7.21 27.41
N ARG A 47 21.35 -7.53 27.99
CA ARG A 47 22.47 -6.59 28.17
C ARG A 47 23.34 -6.54 26.92
N PRO A 48 23.94 -5.38 26.57
CA PRO A 48 24.88 -5.28 25.45
C PRO A 48 26.08 -6.22 25.56
N ASP A 49 26.56 -6.50 26.77
CA ASP A 49 27.73 -7.35 26.97
C ASP A 49 27.47 -8.81 26.54
N GLU A 50 26.22 -9.27 26.60
CA GLU A 50 25.83 -10.61 26.13
C GLU A 50 25.94 -10.75 24.59
N LEU A 51 25.90 -9.63 23.84
CA LEU A 51 26.03 -9.61 22.39
C LEU A 51 27.47 -9.88 21.92
N CYS A 52 28.46 -9.60 22.78
CA CYS A 52 29.88 -9.77 22.44
C CYS A 52 30.22 -11.23 22.07
N ALA A 53 29.48 -12.20 22.61
CA ALA A 53 29.66 -13.61 22.27
C ALA A 53 29.24 -13.97 20.84
N LEU A 54 28.40 -13.15 20.19
CA LEU A 54 27.98 -13.36 18.80
C LEU A 54 28.92 -12.73 17.77
N PHE A 55 29.79 -11.81 18.20
CA PHE A 55 30.73 -11.09 17.35
C PHE A 55 32.15 -11.16 17.96
N PRO A 56 32.76 -12.37 18.03
CA PRO A 56 34.08 -12.56 18.63
C PRO A 56 35.18 -11.77 17.92
N GLU A 57 34.99 -11.42 16.65
CA GLU A 57 35.87 -10.59 15.83
C GLU A 57 35.80 -9.09 16.19
N CYS A 58 34.81 -8.67 16.97
CA CYS A 58 34.59 -7.27 17.34
C CYS A 58 35.00 -7.00 18.79
N THR A 59 35.49 -5.78 19.05
CA THR A 59 35.81 -5.37 20.42
C THR A 59 34.52 -5.10 21.21
N PRO A 60 34.49 -5.36 22.53
CA PRO A 60 33.33 -5.04 23.37
C PRO A 60 32.91 -3.57 23.31
N ALA A 61 33.87 -2.66 23.11
CA ALA A 61 33.59 -1.24 22.93
C ALA A 61 32.83 -0.96 21.62
N SER A 62 33.23 -1.59 20.51
CA SER A 62 32.56 -1.46 19.22
C SER A 62 31.12 -2.01 19.28
N VAL A 63 30.93 -3.18 19.90
CA VAL A 63 29.58 -3.78 20.08
C VAL A 63 28.68 -2.85 20.91
N ARG A 64 29.17 -2.31 22.02
CA ARG A 64 28.41 -1.35 22.83
C ARG A 64 28.08 -0.08 22.06
N HIS A 65 29.01 0.42 21.26
CA HIS A 65 28.77 1.57 20.39
C HIS A 65 27.67 1.28 19.36
N ALA A 66 27.70 0.13 18.70
CA ALA A 66 26.65 -0.27 17.76
C ALA A 66 25.26 -0.34 18.43
N VAL A 67 25.17 -0.90 19.64
CA VAL A 67 23.92 -0.93 20.41
C VAL A 67 23.43 0.48 20.75
N GLN A 68 24.33 1.39 21.13
CA GLN A 68 23.99 2.78 21.39
C GLN A 68 23.51 3.51 20.13
N GLN A 69 24.14 3.27 18.98
CA GLN A 69 23.70 3.82 17.69
C GLN A 69 22.30 3.33 17.33
N LEU A 70 22.03 2.02 17.45
CA LEU A 70 20.70 1.47 17.18
C LEU A 70 19.63 2.01 18.15
N ALA A 71 20.00 2.26 19.41
CA ALA A 71 19.10 2.88 20.39
C ALA A 71 18.84 4.37 20.07
N ALA A 72 19.87 5.11 19.67
CA ALA A 72 19.75 6.50 19.22
C ALA A 72 18.86 6.62 17.97
N HIS A 73 18.92 5.63 17.07
CA HIS A 73 18.03 5.52 15.92
C HIS A 73 16.71 4.82 16.23
N THR A 74 16.38 4.60 17.50
CA THR A 74 15.10 4.03 17.97
C THR A 74 14.80 2.60 17.49
N LEU A 75 15.79 1.90 16.92
CA LEU A 75 15.66 0.48 16.53
C LEU A 75 15.78 -0.44 17.75
N LEU A 76 16.49 0.03 18.79
CA LEU A 76 16.45 -0.55 20.12
C LEU A 76 15.79 0.43 21.10
N VAL A 77 15.06 -0.11 22.08
CA VAL A 77 14.53 0.63 23.21
C VAL A 77 15.22 0.17 24.49
N GLY A 78 15.52 1.12 25.37
CA GLY A 78 16.12 0.84 26.68
C GLY A 78 15.04 0.51 27.72
N GLU A 79 15.32 -0.42 28.61
CA GLU A 79 14.37 -0.80 29.66
C GLU A 79 14.09 0.38 30.60
N GLY A 80 12.81 0.55 30.96
CA GLY A 80 12.37 1.61 31.89
C GLY A 80 12.23 2.99 31.25
N THR A 81 12.63 3.19 29.99
CA THR A 81 12.53 4.51 29.34
C THR A 81 11.09 4.82 28.89
N PRO A 82 10.75 6.11 28.70
CA PRO A 82 9.47 6.51 28.10
C PRO A 82 9.21 5.85 26.74
N GLN A 83 10.25 5.72 25.90
CA GLN A 83 10.18 5.07 24.60
C GLN A 83 9.79 3.59 24.71
N ALA A 84 10.31 2.87 25.71
CA ALA A 84 9.93 1.49 25.96
C ALA A 84 8.46 1.35 26.39
N LYS A 85 7.96 2.29 27.21
CA LYS A 85 6.54 2.34 27.60
C LYS A 85 5.64 2.59 26.39
N GLN A 86 6.01 3.54 25.54
CA GLN A 86 5.26 3.86 24.33
C GLN A 86 5.26 2.68 23.33
N ASP A 87 6.41 2.06 23.08
CA ASP A 87 6.54 0.89 22.21
C ASP A 87 5.70 -0.28 22.73
N ALA A 88 5.73 -0.56 24.04
CA ALA A 88 4.90 -1.59 24.66
C ALA A 88 3.40 -1.27 24.58
N HIS A 89 3.02 -0.01 24.78
CA HIS A 89 1.63 0.42 24.66
C HIS A 89 1.09 0.23 23.24
N VAL A 90 1.84 0.67 22.22
CA VAL A 90 1.46 0.47 20.82
C VAL A 90 1.39 -1.02 20.50
N ALA A 91 2.40 -1.81 20.89
CA ALA A 91 2.39 -3.25 20.67
C ALA A 91 1.19 -3.95 21.30
N LYS A 92 0.70 -3.47 22.46
CA LYS A 92 -0.51 -3.98 23.11
C LYS A 92 -1.78 -3.57 22.36
N VAL A 93 -1.97 -2.27 22.15
CA VAL A 93 -3.20 -1.70 21.56
C VAL A 93 -3.36 -2.12 20.09
N TRP A 94 -2.26 -2.19 19.34
CA TRP A 94 -2.24 -2.53 17.92
C TRP A 94 -1.87 -3.98 17.65
N SER A 95 -1.80 -4.84 18.66
CA SER A 95 -1.34 -6.24 18.55
C SER A 95 -1.94 -7.01 17.36
N ARG A 96 -3.24 -6.86 17.11
CA ARG A 96 -3.97 -7.53 16.00
C ARG A 96 -3.71 -6.95 14.61
N TRP A 97 -3.12 -5.77 14.56
CA TRP A 97 -2.87 -5.02 13.34
C TRP A 97 -1.39 -4.94 12.99
N LEU A 98 -0.48 -5.39 13.86
CA LEU A 98 0.94 -5.37 13.52
C LEU A 98 1.29 -6.60 12.67
N PRO A 99 2.08 -6.43 11.59
CA PRO A 99 2.79 -5.22 11.17
C PRO A 99 2.01 -4.27 10.23
N GLU A 100 0.82 -4.63 9.77
CA GLU A 100 0.03 -3.90 8.75
C GLU A 100 -0.37 -2.47 9.18
N GLY A 101 -0.45 -2.23 10.49
CA GLY A 101 -0.71 -0.93 11.11
C GLY A 101 0.36 0.11 10.79
N SER A 102 1.53 -0.31 10.31
CA SER A 102 2.57 0.58 9.77
C SER A 102 2.03 1.58 8.74
N PHE A 103 1.09 1.18 7.89
CA PHE A 103 0.47 2.08 6.92
C PHE A 103 -0.23 3.25 7.59
N HIS A 104 -0.99 3.01 8.67
CA HIS A 104 -1.65 4.06 9.43
C HIS A 104 -0.65 5.08 9.98
N PHE A 105 0.44 4.63 10.61
CA PHE A 105 1.46 5.53 11.17
C PHE A 105 2.22 6.32 10.10
N ALA A 106 2.42 5.71 8.92
CA ALA A 106 3.03 6.36 7.78
C ALA A 106 2.15 7.47 7.17
N THR A 107 0.82 7.37 7.26
CA THR A 107 -0.09 8.30 6.56
C THR A 107 -0.88 9.26 7.46
N LYS A 108 -1.01 9.01 8.77
CA LYS A 108 -1.96 9.73 9.65
C LYS A 108 -1.63 11.21 9.91
N ASP A 109 -0.36 11.61 9.85
CA ASP A 109 0.07 13.00 10.10
C ASP A 109 0.62 13.63 8.82
N ALA A 110 -0.16 13.54 7.74
CA ALA A 110 0.15 14.21 6.49
C ALA A 110 0.05 15.74 6.66
N GLN A 111 1.05 16.47 6.16
CA GLN A 111 1.00 17.92 6.08
C GLN A 111 0.10 18.32 4.90
N TYR A 112 -0.96 19.08 5.20
CA TYR A 112 -1.84 19.63 4.17
C TYR A 112 -1.22 20.88 3.53
N ILE A 113 -1.64 21.18 2.30
CA ILE A 113 -1.22 22.38 1.56
C ILE A 113 -1.59 23.63 2.36
N ASN A 114 -0.62 24.51 2.61
CA ASN A 114 -0.89 25.83 3.18
C ASN A 114 -1.54 26.71 2.10
N PRO A 115 -2.71 27.33 2.36
CA PRO A 115 -3.37 28.26 1.42
C PRO A 115 -2.49 29.43 0.97
N GLU A 116 -1.48 29.81 1.77
CA GLU A 116 -0.53 30.89 1.48
C GLU A 116 0.57 30.48 0.49
N TRP A 117 0.68 29.19 0.13
CA TRP A 117 1.65 28.75 -0.85
C TRP A 117 1.34 29.36 -2.22
N GLY A 118 2.25 30.22 -2.69
CA GLY A 118 2.18 30.79 -4.02
C GLY A 118 2.27 29.73 -5.12
N LEU A 119 1.81 30.11 -6.32
CA LEU A 119 1.79 29.23 -7.50
C LEU A 119 3.18 28.67 -7.86
N ASP A 120 4.24 29.45 -7.62
CA ASP A 120 5.61 29.04 -7.96
C ASP A 120 6.14 27.95 -7.02
N TYR A 121 5.75 28.00 -5.74
CA TYR A 121 6.04 26.91 -4.81
C TYR A 121 5.25 25.66 -5.19
N LEU A 122 3.96 25.79 -5.52
CA LEU A 122 3.17 24.66 -5.98
C LEU A 122 3.77 24.00 -7.24
N LYS A 123 4.27 24.79 -8.19
CA LYS A 123 4.98 24.28 -9.37
C LYS A 123 6.26 23.52 -9.01
N SER A 124 7.04 24.02 -8.05
CA SER A 124 8.33 23.41 -7.69
C SER A 124 8.18 22.02 -7.05
N ILE A 125 7.05 21.78 -6.37
CA ILE A 125 6.73 20.48 -5.76
C ILE A 125 5.94 19.54 -6.68
N LEU A 126 5.56 19.99 -7.89
CA LEU A 126 4.89 19.09 -8.84
C LEU A 126 5.84 17.97 -9.27
N PRO A 127 5.32 16.74 -9.43
CA PRO A 127 6.09 15.66 -10.02
C PRO A 127 6.61 16.07 -11.39
N LYS A 128 7.88 15.72 -11.69
CA LYS A 128 8.47 15.88 -13.03
C LYS A 128 7.79 14.98 -14.08
N THR A 129 7.05 13.97 -13.63
CA THR A 129 6.29 13.08 -14.51
C THR A 129 4.97 13.73 -14.91
N PRO A 130 4.55 13.59 -16.18
CA PRO A 130 3.28 14.14 -16.63
C PRO A 130 2.13 13.49 -15.85
N GLN A 131 1.12 14.29 -15.53
CA GLN A 131 -0.05 13.81 -14.82
C GLN A 131 -0.83 12.82 -15.71
N PRO A 132 -1.35 11.72 -15.16
CA PRO A 132 -2.24 10.85 -15.90
C PRO A 132 -3.46 11.62 -16.42
N ALA A 133 -3.94 11.27 -17.61
CA ALA A 133 -5.14 11.87 -18.17
C ALA A 133 -6.36 11.63 -17.26
N PHE A 134 -7.29 12.58 -17.22
CA PHE A 134 -8.53 12.46 -16.43
C PHE A 134 -9.43 11.31 -16.90
N PHE A 135 -9.35 10.96 -18.18
CA PHE A 135 -10.15 9.92 -18.79
C PHE A 135 -9.25 8.97 -19.57
N LYS A 136 -9.52 7.67 -19.41
CA LYS A 136 -8.96 6.64 -20.26
C LYS A 136 -9.52 6.77 -21.67
N THR A 137 -8.71 6.46 -22.67
CA THR A 137 -9.14 6.42 -24.06
C THR A 137 -8.93 5.00 -24.58
N TYR A 138 -9.98 4.45 -25.18
CA TYR A 138 -9.94 3.17 -25.84
C TYR A 138 -10.05 3.37 -27.34
N ARG A 139 -9.15 2.75 -28.10
CA ARG A 139 -9.17 2.81 -29.57
C ARG A 139 -9.74 1.50 -30.10
N ASN A 140 -10.53 1.58 -31.16
CA ASN A 140 -11.03 0.43 -31.92
C ASN A 140 -11.85 -0.56 -31.07
N VAL A 141 -12.60 -0.08 -30.09
CA VAL A 141 -13.53 -0.89 -29.30
C VAL A 141 -14.97 -0.51 -29.62
N ALA A 142 -15.89 -1.47 -29.49
CA ALA A 142 -17.31 -1.18 -29.61
C ALA A 142 -17.76 -0.28 -28.46
N HIS A 143 -18.69 0.63 -28.76
CA HIS A 143 -19.26 1.58 -27.81
C HIS A 143 -20.78 1.39 -27.78
N VAL A 144 -21.36 1.41 -26.58
CA VAL A 144 -22.82 1.42 -26.38
C VAL A 144 -23.18 2.75 -25.77
N ASP A 145 -23.87 3.59 -26.52
CA ASP A 145 -24.35 4.86 -25.99
C ASP A 145 -25.45 4.63 -24.96
N LEU A 146 -25.35 5.38 -23.87
CA LEU A 146 -26.32 5.41 -22.81
C LEU A 146 -27.40 6.43 -23.16
N PRO A 147 -28.67 6.12 -22.88
CA PRO A 147 -29.73 7.09 -23.05
C PRO A 147 -29.49 8.32 -22.16
N PRO A 148 -29.96 9.51 -22.57
CA PRO A 148 -29.93 10.71 -21.75
C PRO A 148 -30.55 10.46 -20.37
N CYS A 149 -29.94 11.04 -19.35
CA CYS A 149 -30.39 10.90 -17.97
C CYS A 149 -31.20 12.13 -17.56
N GLU A 150 -32.45 11.93 -17.17
CA GLU A 150 -33.19 12.91 -16.37
C GLU A 150 -32.86 12.66 -14.90
N LEU A 151 -32.38 13.70 -14.21
CA LEU A 151 -32.07 13.62 -12.79
C LEU A 151 -33.38 13.73 -12.01
N PRO A 152 -33.74 12.71 -11.21
CA PRO A 152 -34.98 12.74 -10.46
C PRO A 152 -34.87 13.77 -9.34
N ASP A 153 -35.93 14.55 -9.15
CA ASP A 153 -36.05 15.37 -7.95
C ASP A 153 -36.28 14.44 -6.75
N SER A 154 -35.38 14.48 -5.77
CA SER A 154 -35.46 13.60 -4.60
C SER A 154 -34.89 14.25 -3.35
N GLU A 155 -35.58 14.03 -2.23
CA GLU A 155 -35.14 14.54 -0.93
C GLU A 155 -34.02 13.68 -0.32
N PHE A 156 -32.88 14.32 -0.07
CA PHE A 156 -31.70 13.67 0.51
C PHE A 156 -31.98 12.91 1.82
N LEU A 157 -32.75 13.51 2.73
CA LEU A 157 -33.07 12.91 4.02
C LEU A 157 -33.83 11.59 3.86
N ARG A 158 -34.82 11.56 2.96
CA ARG A 158 -35.59 10.35 2.66
C ARG A 158 -34.69 9.23 2.15
N VAL A 159 -33.76 9.53 1.24
CA VAL A 159 -32.81 8.53 0.69
C VAL A 159 -31.93 7.95 1.80
N LEU A 160 -31.37 8.79 2.68
CA LEU A 160 -30.54 8.32 3.79
C LEU A 160 -31.28 7.36 4.74
N MET A 161 -32.52 7.70 5.09
CA MET A 161 -33.33 6.91 6.03
C MET A 161 -33.85 5.60 5.42
N THR A 162 -34.13 5.60 4.12
CA THR A 162 -34.68 4.43 3.40
C THR A 162 -33.61 3.49 2.86
N ARG A 163 -32.35 3.92 2.73
CA ARG A 163 -31.26 3.10 2.19
C ARG A 163 -31.13 1.77 2.94
N ARG A 164 -31.19 0.65 2.21
CA ARG A 164 -30.92 -0.71 2.71
C ARG A 164 -29.93 -1.41 1.80
N THR A 165 -29.14 -2.33 2.36
CA THR A 165 -28.28 -3.22 1.56
C THR A 165 -29.11 -4.43 1.16
N GLN A 166 -29.52 -4.49 -0.10
CA GLN A 166 -30.27 -5.62 -0.66
C GLN A 166 -29.31 -6.59 -1.37
N ARG A 167 -29.47 -7.89 -1.13
CA ARG A 167 -28.68 -8.96 -1.76
C ARG A 167 -29.53 -9.99 -2.50
N GLU A 168 -30.85 -9.81 -2.48
CA GLU A 168 -31.81 -10.59 -3.24
C GLU A 168 -32.23 -9.79 -4.47
N PHE A 169 -32.21 -10.43 -5.64
CA PHE A 169 -32.47 -9.76 -6.91
C PHE A 169 -33.60 -10.46 -7.67
N SER A 170 -34.41 -9.66 -8.36
CA SER A 170 -35.39 -10.20 -9.30
C SER A 170 -34.69 -10.83 -10.51
N SER A 171 -35.36 -11.77 -11.17
CA SER A 171 -34.97 -12.28 -12.49
C SER A 171 -35.16 -11.27 -13.63
N LYS A 172 -35.86 -10.15 -13.38
CA LYS A 172 -36.05 -9.07 -14.35
C LYS A 172 -34.73 -8.39 -14.68
N ARG A 173 -34.49 -8.15 -15.97
CA ARG A 173 -33.30 -7.40 -16.45
C ARG A 173 -33.41 -5.92 -16.05
N LEU A 174 -32.27 -5.33 -15.68
CA LEU A 174 -32.18 -3.89 -15.40
C LEU A 174 -32.28 -3.09 -16.71
N PRO A 175 -33.23 -2.16 -16.85
CA PRO A 175 -33.32 -1.31 -18.05
C PRO A 175 -32.07 -0.45 -18.24
N LEU A 176 -31.64 -0.25 -19.50
CA LEU A 176 -30.47 0.55 -19.83
C LEU A 176 -30.59 2.01 -19.36
N ALA A 177 -31.80 2.56 -19.36
CA ALA A 177 -32.08 3.90 -18.85
C ALA A 177 -31.83 4.04 -17.34
N VAL A 178 -32.26 3.04 -16.55
CA VAL A 178 -32.00 3.01 -15.11
C VAL A 178 -30.50 2.89 -14.84
N LEU A 179 -29.79 2.07 -15.61
CA LEU A 179 -28.34 1.97 -15.53
C LEU A 179 -27.67 3.31 -15.87
N SER A 180 -28.05 3.96 -16.97
CA SER A 180 -27.55 5.28 -17.37
C SER A 180 -27.70 6.31 -16.25
N GLN A 181 -28.88 6.39 -15.65
CA GLN A 181 -29.16 7.29 -14.54
C GLN A 181 -28.28 7.01 -13.31
N LEU A 182 -28.13 5.73 -12.95
CA LEU A 182 -27.29 5.32 -11.82
C LEU A 182 -25.83 5.74 -12.03
N LEU A 183 -25.31 5.60 -13.24
CA LEU A 183 -23.94 5.97 -13.59
C LEU A 183 -23.73 7.48 -13.62
N ALA A 184 -24.67 8.22 -14.21
CA ALA A 184 -24.64 9.68 -14.23
C ALA A 184 -24.63 10.24 -12.79
N LEU A 185 -25.46 9.71 -11.89
CA LEU A 185 -25.55 10.15 -10.50
C LEU A 185 -24.33 9.75 -9.65
N THR A 186 -23.65 8.65 -9.96
CA THR A 186 -22.53 8.14 -9.14
C THR A 186 -21.16 8.59 -9.63
N TRP A 187 -20.98 8.69 -10.95
CA TRP A 187 -19.67 8.92 -11.58
C TRP A 187 -19.71 9.97 -12.71
N GLY A 188 -20.89 10.46 -13.07
CA GLY A 188 -21.09 11.48 -14.09
C GLY A 188 -20.31 12.76 -13.79
N VAL A 189 -19.79 13.36 -14.86
CA VAL A 189 -19.19 14.69 -14.77
C VAL A 189 -20.33 15.70 -14.69
N THR A 190 -20.40 16.43 -13.59
CA THR A 190 -21.45 17.43 -13.34
C THR A 190 -21.02 18.85 -13.75
N GLY A 191 -19.73 19.04 -14.01
CA GLY A 191 -19.18 20.32 -14.45
C GLY A 191 -17.66 20.30 -14.49
N TYR A 192 -17.07 21.47 -14.71
CA TYR A 192 -15.62 21.66 -14.72
C TYR A 192 -15.25 22.89 -13.91
N ARG A 193 -14.08 22.83 -13.27
CA ARG A 193 -13.46 23.97 -12.61
C ARG A 193 -12.12 24.28 -13.28
N ALA A 194 -12.02 25.46 -13.89
CA ALA A 194 -10.76 25.94 -14.46
C ALA A 194 -9.77 26.30 -13.35
N THR A 195 -8.51 25.91 -13.54
CA THR A 195 -7.41 26.25 -12.64
C THR A 195 -6.18 26.69 -13.44
N PRO A 196 -5.41 27.68 -12.97
CA PRO A 196 -4.22 28.15 -13.70
C PRO A 196 -3.13 27.08 -13.89
N LEU A 197 -3.02 26.15 -12.94
CA LEU A 197 -1.93 25.17 -12.91
C LEU A 197 -2.33 23.76 -13.38
N PHE A 198 -3.59 23.38 -13.19
CA PHE A 198 -4.07 22.01 -13.44
C PHE A 198 -5.12 21.92 -14.57
N GLY A 199 -5.37 23.02 -15.27
CA GLY A 199 -6.37 23.08 -16.33
C GLY A 199 -7.80 22.91 -15.82
N ASN A 200 -8.66 22.34 -16.66
CA ASN A 200 -10.08 22.11 -16.35
C ASN A 200 -10.27 20.80 -15.60
N LEU A 201 -10.54 20.91 -14.30
CA LEU A 201 -10.75 19.77 -13.41
C LEU A 201 -12.22 19.32 -13.47
N PRO A 202 -12.52 18.04 -13.75
CA PRO A 202 -13.89 17.55 -13.76
C PRO A 202 -14.48 17.47 -12.35
N LEU A 203 -15.70 17.97 -12.20
CA LEU A 203 -16.51 17.85 -10.99
C LEU A 203 -17.44 16.65 -11.12
N LYS A 204 -17.70 15.99 -9.99
CA LYS A 204 -18.60 14.84 -9.86
C LYS A 204 -19.42 14.99 -8.59
N THR A 205 -20.46 14.18 -8.46
CA THR A 205 -21.28 14.09 -7.24
C THR A 205 -20.50 13.57 -6.03
N SER A 206 -19.44 12.78 -6.24
CA SER A 206 -18.54 12.31 -5.18
C SER A 206 -17.27 13.17 -5.09
N PRO A 207 -16.87 13.65 -3.89
CA PRO A 207 -15.60 14.35 -3.74
C PRO A 207 -14.41 13.41 -3.98
N SER A 208 -13.31 13.96 -4.50
CA SER A 208 -12.04 13.25 -4.66
C SER A 208 -10.87 14.17 -4.37
N GLY A 209 -9.88 13.67 -3.61
CA GLY A 209 -8.66 14.42 -3.29
C GLY A 209 -7.96 14.92 -4.55
N GLY A 210 -7.68 16.23 -4.60
CA GLY A 210 -7.05 16.89 -5.74
C GLY A 210 -7.90 16.94 -7.03
N ALA A 211 -9.21 16.65 -6.92
CA ALA A 211 -10.12 16.50 -8.07
C ALA A 211 -9.64 15.48 -9.12
N ARG A 212 -8.89 14.46 -8.68
CA ARG A 212 -8.41 13.37 -9.54
C ARG A 212 -9.13 12.09 -9.16
N THR A 213 -9.73 11.40 -10.12
CA THR A 213 -10.41 10.11 -9.88
C THR A 213 -9.59 8.98 -10.49
N ARG A 214 -9.46 7.85 -9.78
CA ARG A 214 -8.89 6.60 -10.29
C ARG A 214 -10.00 5.73 -10.91
N GLU A 215 -9.66 4.92 -11.92
CA GLU A 215 -10.58 4.05 -12.68
C GLU A 215 -11.53 3.21 -11.81
N ARG A 216 -12.73 2.90 -12.33
CA ARG A 216 -13.68 1.95 -11.72
C ARG A 216 -14.40 1.12 -12.79
N PHE A 217 -14.45 -0.19 -12.58
CA PHE A 217 -15.14 -1.16 -13.43
C PHE A 217 -16.48 -1.55 -12.80
N THR A 218 -17.48 -1.90 -13.63
CA THR A 218 -18.69 -2.59 -13.17
C THR A 218 -18.79 -3.96 -13.82
N TRP A 219 -19.29 -4.93 -13.05
CA TRP A 219 -19.44 -6.32 -13.46
C TRP A 219 -20.85 -6.55 -14.03
N TRP A 220 -20.94 -7.09 -15.25
CA TRP A 220 -22.18 -7.65 -15.80
C TRP A 220 -21.99 -9.17 -15.97
N PRO A 221 -22.98 -10.03 -15.66
CA PRO A 221 -22.80 -11.49 -15.65
C PRO A 221 -22.37 -12.16 -16.97
N CYS A 222 -22.14 -11.41 -18.06
CA CYS A 222 -21.66 -11.93 -19.33
C CYS A 222 -20.52 -11.10 -19.98
N ALA A 223 -20.07 -10.00 -19.37
CA ALA A 223 -18.93 -9.21 -19.88
C ALA A 223 -18.42 -8.21 -18.82
N TRP A 224 -17.11 -7.98 -18.80
CA TRP A 224 -16.56 -6.82 -18.09
C TRP A 224 -16.94 -5.57 -18.88
N LYS A 225 -17.17 -4.43 -18.24
CA LYS A 225 -17.38 -3.18 -18.97
C LYS A 225 -16.59 -2.05 -18.33
N ASP A 226 -15.82 -1.33 -19.14
CA ASP A 226 -15.15 -0.09 -18.73
C ASP A 226 -15.93 1.14 -19.22
N TRP A 227 -15.79 2.23 -18.49
CA TRP A 227 -16.49 3.48 -18.66
C TRP A 227 -15.51 4.54 -19.15
N SER A 228 -15.72 5.07 -20.35
CA SER A 228 -14.90 6.18 -20.85
C SER A 228 -15.75 7.29 -21.44
N ARG A 229 -15.36 8.53 -21.09
CA ARG A 229 -15.93 9.85 -21.44
C ARG A 229 -17.37 10.07 -20.96
N VAL A 230 -17.50 11.04 -20.04
CA VAL A 230 -18.75 11.75 -19.68
C VAL A 230 -19.94 10.85 -19.32
N CYS A 231 -19.77 9.64 -18.76
CA CYS A 231 -20.90 8.76 -18.40
C CYS A 231 -22.01 8.67 -19.48
N THR A 232 -21.64 8.70 -20.76
CA THR A 232 -22.59 8.58 -21.88
C THR A 232 -22.41 7.28 -22.63
N THR A 233 -21.39 6.47 -22.32
CA THR A 233 -21.04 5.32 -23.14
C THR A 233 -20.48 4.19 -22.29
N ILE A 234 -20.85 2.95 -22.63
CA ILE A 234 -20.29 1.72 -22.09
C ILE A 234 -19.37 1.05 -23.10
N ILE A 235 -18.20 0.59 -22.68
CA ILE A 235 -17.32 -0.25 -23.50
C ILE A 235 -17.47 -1.70 -23.06
N PRO A 236 -17.91 -2.62 -23.94
CA PRO A 236 -17.82 -4.05 -23.68
C PRO A 236 -16.35 -4.48 -23.63
N CYS A 237 -15.91 -4.98 -22.47
CA CYS A 237 -14.63 -5.62 -22.29
C CYS A 237 -14.81 -7.15 -22.24
N THR A 238 -14.38 -7.84 -23.28
CA THR A 238 -14.12 -9.28 -23.21
C THR A 238 -12.66 -9.47 -22.78
N ILE A 239 -12.43 -9.72 -21.49
CA ILE A 239 -11.18 -10.39 -21.10
C ILE A 239 -11.40 -11.85 -21.46
N GLY A 240 -10.78 -12.31 -22.55
CA GLY A 240 -10.79 -13.71 -22.93
C GLY A 240 -10.11 -14.54 -21.84
N TRP A 241 -10.90 -15.19 -20.98
CA TRP A 241 -10.50 -16.46 -20.38
C TRP A 241 -10.51 -17.50 -21.52
N LYS A 242 -9.48 -17.51 -22.36
CA LYS A 242 -9.13 -18.77 -23.02
C LYS A 242 -8.77 -19.71 -21.87
N GLN A 243 -9.55 -20.78 -21.76
CA GLN A 243 -9.29 -21.91 -20.89
C GLN A 243 -7.83 -22.36 -21.05
N SER A 244 -6.95 -21.97 -20.13
CA SER A 244 -5.77 -22.78 -19.79
C SER A 244 -6.19 -23.82 -18.75
N ALA A 245 -7.23 -24.58 -19.06
CA ALA A 245 -7.54 -25.85 -18.43
C ALA A 245 -6.88 -26.97 -19.27
N LYS A 246 -5.55 -26.90 -19.38
CA LYS A 246 -4.63 -27.94 -19.89
C LYS A 246 -3.19 -27.40 -19.81
N ALA A 247 -2.75 -27.03 -18.61
CA ALA A 247 -1.33 -27.04 -18.28
C ALA A 247 -1.13 -28.22 -17.33
N GLN A 248 -0.36 -29.20 -17.79
CA GLN A 248 0.02 -30.40 -17.06
C GLN A 248 0.41 -30.07 -15.62
N CYS A 249 -0.20 -30.82 -14.69
CA CYS A 249 0.41 -31.11 -13.41
C CYS A 249 1.81 -31.71 -13.66
N ARG A 250 2.85 -30.87 -13.59
CA ARG A 250 4.15 -31.28 -13.07
C ARG A 250 4.34 -30.56 -11.75
N ALA A 251 4.09 -31.31 -10.68
CA ALA A 251 4.50 -30.93 -9.34
C ALA A 251 6.03 -30.96 -9.28
N GLU A 252 6.67 -29.82 -9.55
CA GLU A 252 8.03 -29.60 -9.06
C GLU A 252 7.94 -29.28 -7.57
N ARG A 253 8.12 -30.34 -6.77
CA ARG A 253 8.39 -30.25 -5.35
C ARG A 253 9.70 -29.48 -5.16
N PHE A 254 9.62 -28.21 -4.79
CA PHE A 254 10.74 -27.56 -4.09
C PHE A 254 10.82 -28.15 -2.69
N ALA A 255 11.46 -29.32 -2.59
CA ALA A 255 11.90 -29.88 -1.33
C ALA A 255 13.13 -29.07 -0.88
N ILE A 256 12.96 -28.34 0.23
CA ILE A 256 14.07 -27.82 1.03
C ILE A 256 14.88 -29.03 1.50
N ALA A 257 16.07 -29.23 0.93
CA ALA A 257 16.95 -30.32 1.31
C ALA A 257 17.54 -30.07 2.72
N PRO A 258 17.53 -31.07 3.63
CA PRO A 258 18.25 -30.96 4.88
C PRO A 258 19.75 -31.17 4.64
N ALA A 259 20.56 -30.27 5.20
CA ALA A 259 22.00 -30.43 5.26
C ALA A 259 22.36 -31.71 6.03
N ARG A 260 22.95 -32.70 5.36
CA ARG A 260 23.65 -33.81 6.01
C ARG A 260 25.14 -33.73 5.74
N SER A 261 25.85 -33.46 6.82
CA SER A 261 27.23 -33.87 7.08
C SER A 261 27.46 -35.33 6.67
N THR A 262 28.52 -35.60 5.91
CA THR A 262 29.48 -36.67 6.24
C THR A 262 30.80 -36.42 5.52
N ARG A 263 31.85 -36.39 6.34
CA ARG A 263 33.26 -36.42 6.02
C ARG A 263 33.62 -37.81 5.50
N LYS A 264 34.42 -37.93 4.43
CA LYS A 264 35.44 -38.98 4.27
C LYS A 264 36.52 -38.54 3.27
N MET A 265 37.74 -38.41 3.79
CA MET A 265 38.99 -38.27 3.05
C MET A 265 39.38 -39.58 2.36
N ARG A 266 40.08 -39.48 1.22
CA ARG A 266 41.36 -40.13 0.83
C ARG A 266 41.50 -40.18 -0.71
N PRO A 267 42.70 -40.40 -1.29
CA PRO A 267 44.01 -39.86 -0.98
C PRO A 267 44.71 -39.29 -2.23
N LEU A 268 45.88 -38.69 -2.03
CA LEU A 268 46.85 -38.33 -3.06
C LEU A 268 47.47 -39.56 -3.75
N SER A 269 47.59 -39.52 -5.08
CA SER A 269 48.58 -40.24 -5.91
C SER A 269 48.65 -39.55 -7.28
N SER A 270 49.67 -38.73 -7.53
CA SER A 270 50.86 -39.05 -8.35
C SER A 270 50.60 -39.11 -9.87
N SER A 271 50.89 -38.01 -10.56
CA SER A 271 51.68 -37.90 -11.81
C SER A 271 51.93 -36.42 -12.08
#